data_AF-A0A917ZYL0-F1
#
_entry.id   AF-A0A917ZYL0-F1
#
_cell.length_a   1.000
_cell.length_b   1.000
_cell.length_c   1.000
_cell.angle_alpha   90.00
_cell.angle_beta   90.00
_cell.angle_gamma   90.00
#
_symmetry.space_group_name_H-M   'P 1'
#
loop_
_entity.id
_entity.type
_entity.pdbx_description
1 polymer ?
#
loop_
_entity_poly.entity_id
_entity_poly.type
_entity_poly.pdbx_seq_one_letter_code
_entity_poly.pdbx_strand_id
1 'polypeptide(L)'
;MTSQLPPRQTDHYTQLPDTAVVTTRSLLTASENIADTIEARAMMCLHGPAGVGKTLAVNVCLREVERTRGEQVCRITFRARPTARAVRHELFAALGLPGEPPRHPSEFGTVNRSV
;
A
#
# COMPACT_ATOMS: atom_id res chain seq x y z
N MET A 1 6.33 -10.06 -8.56
CA MET A 1 6.49 -8.71 -7.98
C MET A 1 6.30 -8.85 -6.48
N THR A 2 7.18 -8.27 -5.67
CA THR A 2 7.11 -8.30 -4.21
C THR A 2 5.89 -7.49 -3.75
N SER A 3 4.95 -8.14 -3.06
CA SER A 3 3.76 -7.48 -2.49
C SER A 3 4.05 -6.77 -1.18
N GLN A 4 5.27 -6.83 -0.66
CA GLN A 4 5.64 -6.19 0.59
C GLN A 4 6.04 -4.74 0.38
N LEU A 5 6.03 -3.95 1.47
CA LEU A 5 6.68 -2.66 1.47
C LEU A 5 8.16 -2.83 1.07
N PRO A 6 8.72 -1.91 0.27
CA PRO A 6 10.12 -2.01 -0.13
C PRO A 6 11.03 -1.85 1.11
N PRO A 7 12.36 -2.01 1.05
CA PRO A 7 13.21 -1.78 2.22
C PRO A 7 13.13 -0.33 2.74
N ARG A 8 13.27 -0.10 4.05
CA ARG A 8 13.23 1.26 4.65
C ARG A 8 14.18 2.26 3.96
N GLN A 9 15.36 1.80 3.56
CA GLN A 9 16.38 2.60 2.86
C GLN A 9 15.87 3.21 1.55
N THR A 10 14.87 2.57 0.92
CA THR A 10 14.28 3.01 -0.35
C THR A 10 13.07 3.93 -0.19
N ASP A 11 12.65 4.23 1.04
CA ASP A 11 11.54 5.15 1.30
C ASP A 11 11.92 6.58 0.89
N HIS A 12 13.18 6.95 1.14
CA HIS A 12 13.72 8.23 0.72
C HIS A 12 14.15 8.17 -0.75
N TYR A 13 13.77 9.18 -1.53
CA TYR A 13 14.05 9.22 -2.96
C TYR A 13 15.55 9.20 -3.28
N THR A 14 16.37 9.93 -2.52
CA THR A 14 17.83 10.00 -2.78
C THR A 14 18.63 8.86 -2.16
N GLN A 15 18.03 8.08 -1.25
CA GLN A 15 18.68 6.94 -0.57
C GLN A 15 20.06 7.27 0.04
N LEU A 16 20.24 8.50 0.53
CA LEU A 16 21.51 8.90 1.14
C LEU A 16 21.76 8.11 2.43
N PRO A 17 23.03 7.74 2.72
CA PRO A 17 23.40 7.12 3.98
C PRO A 17 22.92 7.94 5.18
N ASP A 18 22.49 7.25 6.22
CA ASP A 18 22.10 7.85 7.51
C ASP A 18 20.98 8.90 7.44
N THR A 19 20.17 8.87 6.38
CA THR A 19 19.01 9.74 6.28
C THR A 19 17.94 9.37 7.30
N ALA A 20 17.46 10.39 8.01
CA ALA A 20 16.38 10.29 8.96
C ALA A 20 15.12 10.97 8.43
N VAL A 21 13.96 10.37 8.68
CA VAL A 21 12.67 11.01 8.43
C VAL A 21 12.39 11.97 9.58
N VAL A 22 12.28 13.26 9.27
CA VAL A 22 11.90 14.27 10.26
C VAL A 22 10.37 14.31 10.35
N THR A 23 9.87 14.22 11.58
CA THR A 23 8.44 14.31 11.83
C THR A 23 7.95 15.74 11.59
N THR A 24 6.96 15.89 10.72
CA THR A 24 6.31 17.16 10.41
C THR A 24 4.83 17.07 10.71
N ARG A 25 4.15 18.22 10.82
CA ARG A 25 2.68 18.23 10.98
C ARG A 25 1.98 17.45 9.86
N SER A 26 2.40 17.63 8.61
CA SER A 26 1.83 16.90 7.47
C SER A 26 2.03 15.39 7.57
N LEU A 27 3.17 14.93 8.10
CA LEU A 27 3.41 13.50 8.32
C LEU A 27 2.54 12.95 9.46
N LEU A 28 2.39 13.71 10.55
CA LEU A 28 1.50 13.33 11.66
C LEU A 28 0.05 13.23 11.20
N THR A 29 -0.45 14.24 10.49
CA THR A 29 -1.81 14.22 9.92
C THR A 29 -2.01 13.06 8.95
N ALA A 30 -1.02 12.73 8.11
CA ALA A 30 -1.10 11.56 7.24
C ALA A 30 -1.19 10.25 8.05
N SER A 31 -0.43 10.14 9.14
CA SER A 31 -0.44 8.98 10.03
C SER A 31 -1.78 8.78 10.71
N GLU A 32 -2.37 9.85 11.25
CA GLU A 32 -3.70 9.86 11.87
C GLU A 32 -4.77 9.43 10.86
N ASN A 33 -4.80 10.08 9.70
CA ASN A 33 -5.78 9.75 8.65
C ASN A 33 -5.67 8.30 8.17
N ILE A 34 -4.46 7.76 8.05
CA ILE A 34 -4.24 6.35 7.68
C ILE A 34 -4.76 5.43 8.79
N ALA A 35 -4.45 5.72 10.05
CA ALA A 35 -4.92 4.93 11.19
C ALA A 35 -6.45 4.89 11.28
N ASP A 36 -7.09 6.05 11.15
CA ASP A 36 -8.55 6.18 11.18
C ASP A 36 -9.21 5.46 9.98
N THR A 37 -8.59 5.53 8.80
CA THR A 37 -9.06 4.83 7.60
C THR A 37 -9.03 3.32 7.80
N ILE A 38 -7.95 2.80 8.39
CA ILE A 38 -7.80 1.37 8.66
C ILE A 38 -8.85 0.91 9.68
N GLU A 39 -9.02 1.67 10.77
CA GLU A 39 -10.03 1.37 11.80
C GLU A 39 -11.45 1.36 11.23
N ALA A 40 -11.77 2.33 10.38
CA ALA A 40 -13.07 2.42 9.70
C ALA A 40 -13.25 1.39 8.57
N ARG A 41 -12.21 0.60 8.23
CA ARG A 41 -12.17 -0.28 7.04
C ARG A 41 -12.59 0.46 5.76
N ALA A 42 -12.14 1.70 5.63
CA ALA A 42 -12.47 2.60 4.54
C ALA A 42 -11.38 2.63 3.46
N MET A 43 -11.64 3.39 2.39
CA MET A 43 -10.67 3.67 1.34
C MET A 43 -10.19 5.12 1.44
N MET A 44 -8.87 5.33 1.43
CA MET A 44 -8.25 6.65 1.40
C MET A 44 -7.50 6.87 0.08
N CYS A 45 -7.50 8.13 -0.39
CA CYS A 45 -6.67 8.58 -1.49
C CYS A 45 -5.74 9.71 -1.01
N LEU A 46 -4.43 9.50 -1.12
CA LEU A 46 -3.43 10.54 -0.86
C LEU A 46 -2.97 11.16 -2.18
N HIS A 47 -3.35 12.42 -2.43
CA HIS A 47 -3.07 13.13 -3.68
C HIS A 47 -2.20 14.38 -3.45
N GLY A 48 -1.60 14.89 -4.52
CA GLY A 48 -0.77 16.09 -4.49
C GLY A 48 0.37 16.06 -5.52
N PRO A 49 1.13 17.16 -5.68
CA PRO A 49 2.20 17.26 -6.67
C PRO A 49 3.29 16.18 -6.52
N ALA A 50 4.05 15.91 -7.57
CA ALA A 50 5.23 15.04 -7.48
C ALA A 50 6.29 15.62 -6.54
N GLY A 51 7.06 14.76 -5.87
CA GLY A 51 8.18 15.20 -5.01
C GLY A 51 7.81 15.68 -3.60
N VAL A 52 6.52 15.85 -3.26
CA VAL A 52 6.10 16.35 -1.92
C VAL A 52 6.13 15.29 -0.81
N GLY A 53 6.72 14.12 -1.05
CA GLY A 53 6.89 13.08 -0.02
C GLY A 53 5.67 12.18 0.23
N LYS A 54 4.64 12.15 -0.63
CA LYS A 54 3.46 11.27 -0.46
C LYS A 54 3.84 9.79 -0.28
N THR A 55 4.68 9.26 -1.16
CA THR A 55 5.14 7.87 -1.10
C THR A 55 5.96 7.59 0.15
N LEU A 56 6.81 8.54 0.55
CA LEU A 56 7.58 8.48 1.79
C LEU A 56 6.64 8.41 3.01
N ALA A 57 5.68 9.33 3.10
CA ALA A 57 4.72 9.39 4.20
C ALA A 57 3.92 8.09 4.33
N VAL A 58 3.35 7.59 3.23
CA VAL A 58 2.59 6.33 3.22
C VAL A 58 3.46 5.15 3.66
N ASN A 59 4.67 5.02 3.12
CA ASN A 59 5.56 3.92 3.50
C ASN A 59 5.95 3.98 5.00
N VAL A 60 6.29 5.17 5.51
CA VAL A 60 6.66 5.35 6.93
C VAL A 60 5.48 5.00 7.84
N CYS A 61 4.28 5.52 7.55
CA CYS A 61 3.09 5.27 8.37
C CYS A 61 2.66 3.80 8.31
N LEU A 62 2.64 3.17 7.13
CA LEU A 62 2.24 1.77 6.98
C LEU A 62 3.22 0.81 7.65
N ARG A 63 4.54 1.09 7.62
CA ARG A 63 5.51 0.30 8.40
C ARG A 63 5.26 0.39 9.89
N GLU A 64 4.89 1.57 10.37
CA GLU A 64 4.57 1.74 11.79
C GLU A 64 3.33 0.94 12.17
N VAL A 65 2.33 0.89 11.28
CA VAL A 65 1.16 0.01 11.42
C VAL A 65 1.56 -1.47 11.45
N GLU A 66 2.38 -1.95 10.50
CA GLU A 66 2.91 -3.34 10.52
C GLU A 66 3.60 -3.65 11.87
N ARG A 67 4.45 -2.72 12.34
CA ARG A 67 5.24 -2.88 13.56
C ARG A 67 4.38 -2.88 14.83
N THR A 68 3.40 -1.99 14.91
CA THR A 68 2.63 -1.74 16.14
C THR A 68 1.36 -2.57 16.24
N ARG A 69 0.72 -2.85 15.11
CA ARG A 69 -0.57 -3.55 15.05
C ARG A 69 -0.44 -4.99 14.51
N GLY A 70 0.71 -5.34 13.92
CA GLY A 70 0.91 -6.67 13.33
C GLY A 70 0.13 -6.91 12.04
N GLU A 71 -0.39 -5.84 11.42
CA GLU A 71 -1.11 -5.91 10.15
C GLU A 71 -0.15 -6.26 9.01
N GLN A 72 -0.63 -6.98 8.00
CA GLN A 72 0.14 -7.23 6.77
C GLN A 72 -0.16 -6.15 5.75
N VAL A 73 0.89 -5.46 5.25
CA VAL A 73 0.73 -4.45 4.21
C VAL A 73 1.09 -5.02 2.84
N CYS A 74 0.09 -5.07 1.96
CA CYS A 74 0.29 -5.40 0.56
C CYS A 74 0.40 -4.13 -0.30
N ARG A 75 1.53 -3.96 -0.98
CA ARG A 75 1.78 -2.88 -1.93
C ARG A 75 1.59 -3.38 -3.36
N ILE A 76 0.75 -2.66 -4.11
CA ILE A 76 0.51 -2.91 -5.54
C ILE A 76 0.82 -1.65 -6.32
N THR A 77 1.53 -1.79 -7.44
CA THR A 77 1.83 -0.67 -8.35
C THR A 77 1.23 -0.98 -9.71
N PHE A 78 0.32 -0.12 -10.16
CA PHE A 78 -0.27 -0.24 -11.49
C PHE A 78 0.53 0.57 -12.50
N ARG A 79 0.68 0.01 -13.71
CA ARG A 79 1.08 0.80 -14.88
C ARG A 79 -0.01 1.83 -15.20
N ALA A 80 0.35 2.86 -15.95
CA ALA A 80 -0.62 3.83 -16.45
C ALA A 80 -1.77 3.12 -17.18
N ARG A 81 -3.01 3.56 -16.90
CA ARG A 81 -4.26 3.01 -17.48
C ARG A 81 -4.38 1.47 -17.29
N PRO A 82 -4.41 0.97 -16.05
CA PRO A 82 -4.57 -0.46 -15.83
C PRO A 82 -5.96 -0.92 -16.29
N THR A 83 -6.05 -2.09 -16.92
CA THR A 83 -7.33 -2.71 -17.22
C THR A 83 -7.91 -3.35 -15.95
N ALA A 84 -9.23 -3.48 -15.84
CA ALA A 84 -9.86 -4.17 -14.70
C ALA A 84 -9.35 -5.60 -14.52
N ARG A 85 -9.00 -6.29 -15.62
CA ARG A 85 -8.34 -7.60 -15.59
C ARG A 85 -6.96 -7.53 -14.96
N ALA A 86 -6.13 -6.56 -15.35
CA ALA A 86 -4.81 -6.37 -14.76
C ALA A 86 -4.92 -6.06 -13.25
N VAL A 87 -5.89 -5.23 -12.85
CA VAL A 87 -6.14 -4.94 -11.42
C VAL A 87 -6.45 -6.20 -10.63
N ARG A 88 -7.39 -7.04 -11.12
CA ARG A 88 -7.71 -8.33 -10.47
C ARG A 88 -6.51 -9.26 -10.38
N HIS A 89 -5.74 -9.36 -11.45
CA HIS A 89 -4.57 -10.23 -11.50
C HIS A 89 -3.50 -9.81 -10.49
N GLU A 90 -3.16 -8.51 -10.44
CA GLU A 90 -2.18 -7.99 -9.49
C GLU A 90 -2.66 -8.11 -8.04
N LEU A 91 -3.95 -7.87 -7.77
CA LEU A 91 -4.53 -8.08 -6.44
C LEU A 91 -4.43 -9.54 -6.00
N PHE A 92 -4.84 -10.47 -6.87
CA PHE A 92 -4.76 -11.91 -6.58
C PHE A 92 -3.33 -12.35 -6.27
N ALA A 93 -2.38 -11.91 -7.10
CA ALA A 93 -0.96 -12.23 -6.92
C ALA A 93 -0.40 -11.60 -5.64
N ALA A 94 -0.75 -10.35 -5.34
CA ALA A 94 -0.22 -9.63 -4.19
C ALA A 94 -0.73 -10.18 -2.85
N LEU A 95 -1.97 -10.65 -2.82
CA LEU A 95 -2.60 -11.28 -1.64
C LEU A 95 -2.18 -12.74 -1.45
N GLY A 96 -1.42 -13.33 -2.39
CA GLY A 96 -0.96 -14.73 -2.28
C GLY A 96 -2.11 -15.74 -2.25
N LEU A 97 -3.24 -15.42 -2.89
CA LEU A 97 -4.42 -16.27 -2.88
C LEU A 97 -4.14 -17.59 -3.64
N PRO A 98 -4.64 -18.74 -3.14
CA PRO A 98 -4.44 -20.02 -3.80
C PRO A 98 -5.25 -20.11 -5.11
N GLY A 99 -4.69 -20.77 -6.12
CA GLY A 99 -5.36 -21.07 -7.39
C GLY A 99 -4.94 -20.18 -8.56
N GLU A 100 -5.80 -20.08 -9.58
CA GLU A 100 -5.58 -19.20 -10.73
C GLU A 100 -6.26 -17.84 -10.55
N PRO A 101 -5.64 -16.75 -11.06
CA PRO A 101 -6.25 -15.43 -11.03
C PRO A 101 -7.55 -15.40 -11.84
N PRO A 102 -8.64 -14.87 -11.28
CA PRO A 102 -9.97 -14.90 -11.90
C PRO A 102 -9.99 -14.13 -13.22
N ARG A 103 -10.59 -14.74 -14.25
CA ARG A 103 -10.66 -14.19 -15.61
C ARG A 103 -11.85 -13.23 -15.72
N HIS A 104 -12.93 -13.51 -14.99
CA HIS A 104 -14.17 -12.74 -15.01
C HIS A 104 -14.42 -11.99 -13.69
N PRO A 105 -15.13 -10.83 -13.71
CA PRO A 105 -15.39 -10.05 -12.50
C PRO A 105 -16.14 -10.81 -11.39
N SER A 106 -17.09 -11.66 -11.78
CA SER A 106 -17.92 -12.46 -10.86
C SER A 106 -17.12 -13.49 -10.06
N GLU A 107 -16.02 -14.01 -10.60
CA GLU A 107 -15.19 -15.03 -9.97
C GLU A 107 -14.37 -14.46 -8.79
N PHE A 108 -14.04 -13.16 -8.81
CA PHE A 108 -13.25 -12.52 -7.76
C PHE A 108 -13.99 -12.49 -6.41
N GLY A 109 -15.31 -12.30 -6.44
CA GLY A 109 -16.13 -12.21 -5.21
C GLY A 109 -16.29 -13.54 -4.46
N THR A 110 -16.09 -14.68 -5.14
CA THR A 110 -16.17 -16.01 -4.53
C THR A 110 -14.88 -16.39 -3.81
N VAL A 111 -13.72 -16.00 -4.35
CA VAL A 111 -12.40 -16.27 -3.74
C VAL A 111 -12.23 -15.51 -2.42
N ASN A 112 -12.70 -14.26 -2.34
CA ASN A 112 -12.62 -13.43 -1.12
C ASN A 112 -13.48 -13.94 0.06
N ARG A 113 -14.33 -14.94 -0.13
CA ARG A 113 -15.26 -15.44 0.91
C ARG A 113 -14.76 -16.72 1.61
N SER A 114 -13.61 -17.23 1.17
CA SER A 114 -13.03 -18.50 1.61
C SER A 114 -11.76 -18.32 2.45
N VAL A 115 -11.40 -17.07 2.77
CA VAL A 115 -10.22 -16.66 3.55
C VAL A 115 -10.67 -15.85 4.75
#